data_AF-A0A3C2AMS8-F1
#
_entry.id   AF-A0A3C2AMS8-F1
#
_cell.length_a   1.000
_cell.length_b   1.000
_cell.length_c   1.000
_cell.angle_alpha   90.00
_cell.angle_beta   90.00
_cell.angle_gamma   90.00
#
_symmetry.space_group_name_H-M   'P 1'
#
loop_
_entity.id
_entity.type
_entity.pdbx_description
1 polymer ?
#
loop_
_entity_poly.entity_id
_entity_poly.type
_entity_poly.pdbx_seq_one_letter_code
_entity_poly.pdbx_strand_id
1 'polypeptide(L)' 'MNKLDIKGRVLMTPRMLSAAMGVCRQTLRNWEKQGVLVPNRVFGKVYYWEDEIAEELERLNANKHKTYHS' A
#
# COMPACT_ATOMS: atom_id res chain seq x y z
N MET A 1 2.99 -15.85 8.64
CA MET A 1 2.08 -15.36 7.58
C MET A 1 2.89 -15.18 6.31
N ASN A 2 2.42 -15.75 5.20
CA ASN A 2 3.18 -15.95 3.96
C ASN A 2 3.38 -14.62 3.20
N LYS A 3 4.54 -13.98 3.39
CA LYS A 3 5.10 -13.05 2.41
C LYS A 3 5.57 -13.89 1.22
N LEU A 4 5.13 -13.55 0.01
CA LEU A 4 5.65 -14.18 -1.19
C LEU A 4 6.83 -13.33 -1.67
N ASP A 5 8.04 -13.85 -1.48
CA ASP A 5 9.24 -13.29 -2.09
C ASP A 5 9.34 -13.80 -3.52
N ILE A 6 9.36 -12.87 -4.48
CA ILE A 6 9.58 -13.17 -5.88
C ILE A 6 10.76 -12.31 -6.33
N LYS A 7 11.91 -12.96 -6.57
CA LYS A 7 13.15 -12.31 -7.04
C LYS A 7 13.61 -11.15 -6.12
N GLY A 8 13.42 -11.28 -4.80
CA GLY A 8 13.79 -10.26 -3.82
C GLY A 8 12.77 -9.13 -3.65
N ARG A 9 11.61 -9.22 -4.31
CA ARG A 9 10.48 -8.31 -4.10
C ARG A 9 9.38 -9.01 -3.31
N VAL A 10 8.79 -8.31 -2.36
CA VAL A 10 7.74 -8.87 -1.48
C VAL A 10 6.36 -8.49 -1.98
N LEU A 11 5.50 -9.50 -2.15
CA LEU A 11 4.07 -9.31 -2.39
C LEU A 11 3.29 -9.23 -1.06
N MET A 12 2.46 -8.20 -0.93
CA MET A 12 1.54 -8.00 0.17
C MET A 12 0.09 -8.19 -0.26
N THR A 13 -0.70 -8.87 0.57
CA THR A 13 -2.17 -8.85 0.43
C THR A 13 -2.75 -7.53 0.95
N PRO A 14 -3.98 -7.13 0.57
CA PRO A 14 -4.66 -5.97 1.13
C PRO A 14 -4.75 -5.98 2.66
N ARG A 15 -4.86 -7.17 3.28
CA ARG A 15 -4.88 -7.31 4.74
C ARG A 15 -3.53 -6.99 5.35
N MET A 16 -2.45 -7.51 4.78
CA MET A 16 -1.09 -7.24 5.25
C MET A 16 -0.76 -5.76 5.09
N LEU A 17 -1.10 -5.19 3.93
CA LEU A 17 -0.88 -3.79 3.66
C LEU A 17 -1.67 -2.89 4.63
N SER A 18 -2.95 -3.19 4.85
CA SER A 18 -3.80 -2.46 5.81
C SER A 18 -3.19 -2.44 7.22
N ALA A 19 -2.65 -3.57 7.67
CA ALA A 19 -1.97 -3.68 8.95
C ALA A 19 -0.63 -2.91 8.99
N ALA A 20 0.18 -3.01 7.94
CA ALA A 20 1.46 -2.31 7.84
C ALA A 20 1.29 -0.78 7.81
N MET A 21 0.26 -0.30 7.13
CA MET A 21 -0.04 1.12 6.97
C MET A 21 -0.84 1.71 8.14
N GLY A 22 -1.42 0.87 9.01
CA GLY A 22 -2.35 1.30 10.04
C GLY A 22 -3.62 1.97 9.49
N VAL A 23 -4.05 1.61 8.27
CA VAL A 23 -5.26 2.16 7.62
C VAL A 23 -6.28 1.07 7.35
N CYS A 24 -7.56 1.44 7.24
CA CYS A 24 -8.59 0.48 6.90
C CYS A 24 -8.53 0.07 5.41
N ARG A 25 -9.08 -1.12 5.09
CA ARG A 25 -9.14 -1.62 3.69
C ARG A 25 -9.93 -0.70 2.75
N GLN A 26 -10.87 0.09 3.28
CA GLN A 26 -11.60 1.07 2.47
C GLN A 26 -10.70 2.22 2.02
N THR A 27 -9.78 2.67 2.87
CA THR A 27 -8.75 3.65 2.48
C THR A 27 -7.87 3.12 1.36
N LEU A 28 -7.42 1.86 1.44
CA LEU A 28 -6.64 1.24 0.36
C LEU A 28 -7.41 1.23 -0.97
N ARG A 29 -8.70 0.87 -0.96
CA ARG A 29 -9.56 0.91 -2.16
C ARG A 29 -9.74 2.32 -2.72
N ASN A 30 -9.82 3.34 -1.85
CA ASN A 30 -9.91 4.72 -2.29
C ASN A 30 -8.59 5.16 -2.95
N TRP A 31 -7.45 4.75 -2.40
CA TRP A 31 -6.13 4.98 -2.99
C TRP A 31 -5.94 4.27 -4.33
N GLU A 32 -6.45 3.06 -4.50
CA GLU A 32 -6.50 2.40 -5.81
C GLU A 32 -7.29 3.22 -6.83
N LYS A 33 -8.46 3.75 -6.45
CA LYS A 33 -9.28 4.59 -7.34
C LYS A 33 -8.61 5.91 -7.69
N GLN A 34 -7.80 6.44 -6.78
CA GLN A 34 -7.04 7.67 -6.97
C GLN A 34 -5.71 7.45 -7.71
N GLY A 35 -5.34 6.21 -8.01
CA GLY A 35 -4.07 5.86 -8.66
C GLY A 35 -2.85 5.90 -7.74
N VAL A 36 -3.06 6.05 -6.43
CA VAL A 36 -2.00 6.06 -5.40
C VAL A 36 -1.44 4.67 -5.18
N LEU A 37 -2.30 3.64 -5.24
CA LEU A 37 -1.89 2.23 -5.18
C LEU A 37 -2.18 1.54 -6.50
N VAL A 38 -1.22 0.75 -6.98
CA VAL A 38 -1.39 -0.08 -8.18
C VAL A 38 -1.61 -1.54 -7.76
N PRO A 39 -2.83 -2.09 -7.90
CA PRO A 39 -3.11 -3.47 -7.53
C PRO A 39 -2.58 -4.44 -8.58
N ASN A 40 -1.78 -5.42 -8.16
CA ASN A 40 -1.43 -6.59 -8.95
C ASN A 40 -2.50 -7.68 -8.78
N ARG A 41 -3.21 -8.02 -9.86
CA ARG A 41 -4.30 -9.00 -9.84
C ARG A 41 -3.83 -10.33 -10.42
N VAL A 42 -3.74 -11.35 -9.57
CA VAL A 42 -3.27 -12.70 -9.94
C VAL A 42 -4.34 -13.72 -9.55
N PHE A 43 -4.89 -14.44 -10.52
CA PHE A 43 -5.95 -15.45 -10.32
C PHE A 43 -7.13 -14.92 -9.47
N GLY A 44 -7.58 -13.70 -9.73
CA GLY A 44 -8.69 -13.07 -8.99
C GLY A 44 -8.34 -12.58 -7.58
N LYS A 45 -7.09 -12.74 -7.14
CA LYS A 45 -6.57 -12.19 -5.88
C LYS A 45 -5.82 -10.89 -6.13
N VAL A 46 -5.96 -9.94 -5.21
CA VAL A 46 -5.27 -8.65 -5.25
C VAL A 46 -4.04 -8.70 -4.37
N TYR A 47 -2.95 -8.15 -4.87
CA TYR A 47 -1.69 -7.99 -4.17
C TYR A 47 -1.06 -6.63 -4.50
N TYR A 48 -0.06 -6.23 -3.72
CA TYR A 48 0.73 -5.03 -3.92
C TYR A 48 2.20 -5.34 -3.68
N TRP A 49 3.10 -4.67 -4.38
CA TRP A 49 4.52 -4.78 -4.13
C TRP A 49 4.93 -3.89 -2.95
N GLU A 50 5.71 -4.42 -2.02
CA GLU A 50 6.14 -3.71 -0.81
C GLU A 50 7.02 -2.49 -1.12
N ASP A 51 7.87 -2.58 -2.15
CA ASP A 51 8.78 -1.52 -2.59
C ASP A 51 8.04 -0.31 -3.20
N GLU A 52 7.05 -0.56 -4.06
CA GLU A 52 6.19 0.48 -4.64
C GLU A 52 5.38 1.23 -3.58
N ILE A 53 5.13 0.59 -2.43
CA ILE A 53 4.41 1.19 -1.31
C ILE A 53 5.33 1.96 -0.38
N ALA A 54 6.58 1.56 -0.21
CA ALA A 54 7.54 2.26 0.62
C ALA A 54 7.76 3.71 0.15
N GLU A 55 7.87 3.93 -1.16
CA GLU A 55 8.00 5.27 -1.74
C GLU A 55 6.76 6.13 -1.49
N GLU A 56 5.58 5.56 -1.63
CA GLU A 56 4.32 6.29 -1.42
C GLU A 56 4.05 6.54 0.07
N LEU A 57 4.51 5.64 0.95
CA LEU A 57 4.54 5.82 2.41
C LEU A 57 5.37 7.04 2.80
N GLU A 58 6.57 7.17 2.24
CA GLU A 58 7.43 8.33 2.49
C GLU A 58 6.76 9.62 2.01
N ARG A 59 6.15 9.63 0.82
CA ARG A 59 5.40 10.78 0.32
C ARG A 59 4.21 11.17 1.21
N LEU A 60 3.40 10.19 1.64
CA LEU A 60 2.24 10.44 2.48
C LEU A 60 2.65 10.94 3.87
N ASN A 61 3.72 10.40 4.45
CA ASN A 61 4.26 10.89 5.72
C ASN A 61 4.84 12.31 5.57
N ALA A 62 5.56 12.60 4.49
CA ALA A 62 6.04 13.95 4.19
C ALA A 62 4.90 14.98 4.03
N ASN A 63 3.74 14.55 3.53
CA ASN A 63 2.56 15.39 3.40
C ASN A 63 1.75 15.53 4.70
N LYS A 64 1.74 14.52 5.60
CA LYS A 64 1.13 14.61 6.94
C LYS A 64 1.74 15.71 7.81
N HIS A 65 3.01 16.05 7.59
CA HIS A 65 3.69 17.13 8.31
C HIS A 65 3.47 18.53 7.70
N LYS A 66 2.73 18.65 6.60
CA LYS A 66 2.49 19.93 5.90
C LYS A 66 1.15 20.62 6.21
N THR A 67 0.26 20.00 6.99
CA THR A 67 -1.03 20.59 7.41
C THR A 67 -1.34 20.08 8.82
N TYR A 68 -1.50 20.87 9.89
CA TYR A 68 -2.20 22.15 10.06
C TYR A 68 -1.46 23.08 11.06
N HIS A 69 -1.02 24.25 10.59
CA HIS A 69 -0.94 25.47 11.39
C HIS A 69 -1.51 26.61 10.53
N SER A 70 -2.81 26.83 10.65
CA SER A 70 -3.46 28.09 10.26
C SER A 70 -4.63 28.31 11.21
#